data_AF-A0A520YRL5-F1
#
_entry.id   AF-A0A520YRL5-F1
#
_cell.length_a   1.000
_cell.length_b   1.000
_cell.length_c   1.000
_cell.angle_alpha   90.00
_cell.angle_beta   90.00
_cell.angle_gamma   90.00
#
_symmetry.space_group_name_H-M   'P 1'
#
loop_
_entity.id
_entity.type
_entity.pdbx_description
1 polymer ?
#
loop_
_entity_poly.entity_id
_entity_poly.type
_entity_poly.pdbx_seq_one_letter_code
_entity_poly.pdbx_strand_id
1 'polypeptide(L)'
;MVKITAADVNKLRKTTGAGMMDCKNALVEAEGDFDKAIEILRKKGQKVAAKRADRDSSEGAAIAKVNAENTEGVIISLNCETDFVAKNEGFVSLANNLAEIALQYDDKDAFLAANFNGVSVQE
;
A
#
# COMPACT_ATOMS: atom_id res chain seq x y z
N MET A 1 26.86 -1.98 20.31
CA MET A 1 25.70 -1.35 19.63
C MET A 1 26.08 -1.10 18.18
N VAL A 2 25.27 -1.60 17.24
CA VAL A 2 25.48 -1.33 15.81
C VAL A 2 25.33 0.17 15.56
N LYS A 3 26.29 0.77 14.86
CA LYS A 3 26.31 2.21 14.59
C LYS A 3 25.41 2.50 13.39
N ILE A 4 24.17 2.90 13.67
CA ILE A 4 23.21 3.31 12.64
C ILE A 4 23.45 4.78 12.31
N THR A 5 23.80 5.07 11.07
CA THR A 5 24.06 6.44 10.62
C THR A 5 22.77 7.13 10.17
N ALA A 6 22.77 8.46 10.15
CA ALA A 6 21.65 9.22 9.59
C ALA A 6 21.44 8.92 8.09
N ALA A 7 22.51 8.56 7.37
CA ALA A 7 22.42 8.15 5.98
C ALA A 7 21.68 6.82 5.83
N ASP A 8 21.90 5.86 6.73
CA ASP A 8 21.21 4.56 6.71
C ASP A 8 19.71 4.73 6.95
N VAL A 9 19.34 5.55 7.95
CA VAL A 9 17.93 5.86 8.23
C VAL A 9 17.27 6.54 7.03
N ASN A 10 17.96 7.51 6.40
CA ASN A 10 17.43 8.21 5.23
C ASN A 10 17.29 7.28 4.01
N LYS A 11 18.24 6.35 3.82
CA LYS A 11 18.18 5.34 2.76
C LYS A 11 16.94 4.46 2.96
N LEU A 12 16.74 3.90 4.17
CA LEU A 12 15.58 3.07 4.47
C LEU A 12 14.26 3.83 4.30
N ARG A 13 14.20 5.09 4.73
CA ARG A 13 13.04 5.96 4.53
C ARG A 13 12.72 6.17 3.06
N LYS A 14 13.72 6.41 2.21
CA LYS A 14 13.50 6.62 0.77
C LYS A 14 12.97 5.36 0.09
N THR A 15 13.43 4.18 0.53
CA THR A 15 12.99 2.90 -0.03
C THR A 15 11.57 2.53 0.43
N THR A 16 11.23 2.78 1.69
CA THR A 16 9.97 2.28 2.29
C THR A 16 8.86 3.33 2.39
N GLY A 17 9.21 4.62 2.31
CA GLY A 17 8.29 5.73 2.59
C GLY A 17 7.93 5.89 4.07
N ALA A 18 8.45 5.06 4.97
CA ALA A 18 8.09 5.08 6.39
C ALA A 18 8.62 6.33 7.12
N GLY A 19 8.04 6.63 8.29
CA GLY A 19 8.45 7.75 9.12
C GLY A 19 9.92 7.65 9.57
N MET A 20 10.59 8.79 9.75
CA MET A 20 12.03 8.83 10.10
C MET A 20 12.36 8.04 11.37
N MET A 21 11.55 8.21 12.42
CA MET A 21 11.74 7.50 13.69
C MET A 21 11.42 6.01 13.57
N ASP A 22 10.43 5.64 12.75
CA ASP A 22 10.12 4.24 12.51
C ASP A 22 11.27 3.54 11.78
N CYS A 23 11.87 4.19 10.79
CA CYS A 23 13.06 3.69 10.10
C CYS A 23 14.24 3.52 11.05
N LYS A 24 14.50 4.51 11.91
CA LYS A 24 15.57 4.43 12.91
C LYS A 24 15.34 3.27 13.89
N ASN A 25 14.13 3.16 14.42
CA ASN A 25 13.79 2.11 15.39
C ASN A 25 13.85 0.72 14.75
N ALA A 26 13.37 0.57 13.51
CA ALA A 26 13.46 -0.67 12.76
C ALA A 26 14.92 -1.09 12.51
N LEU A 27 15.79 -0.15 12.15
CA LEU A 27 17.23 -0.44 12.01
C LEU A 27 17.87 -0.82 13.35
N VAL A 28 17.46 -0.20 14.46
CA VAL A 28 17.95 -0.58 15.80
C VAL A 28 17.54 -2.00 16.16
N GLU A 29 16.27 -2.35 15.96
CA GLU A 29 15.72 -3.69 16.22
C GLU A 29 16.29 -4.75 15.27
N ALA A 30 16.60 -4.35 14.04
CA ALA A 30 17.24 -5.20 13.04
C ALA A 30 18.77 -5.30 13.22
N GLU A 31 19.36 -4.61 14.20
CA GLU A 31 20.81 -4.55 14.37
C GLU A 31 21.55 -4.09 13.10
N GLY A 32 20.96 -3.13 12.38
CA GLY A 32 21.49 -2.57 11.13
C GLY A 32 21.23 -3.40 9.87
N ASP A 33 20.58 -4.55 9.97
CA ASP A 33 20.15 -5.34 8.81
C ASP A 33 18.98 -4.64 8.08
N PHE A 34 19.18 -4.31 6.81
CA PHE A 34 18.20 -3.57 6.02
C PHE A 34 16.97 -4.40 5.65
N ASP A 35 17.16 -5.65 5.25
CA ASP A 35 16.06 -6.50 4.80
C ASP A 35 15.16 -6.85 5.99
N LYS A 36 15.79 -7.15 7.14
CA LYS A 36 15.06 -7.36 8.40
C LYS A 36 14.35 -6.08 8.87
N ALA A 37 14.95 -4.90 8.69
CA ALA A 37 14.31 -3.63 9.02
C ALA A 37 13.09 -3.35 8.12
N ILE A 38 13.16 -3.69 6.82
CA ILE A 38 12.03 -3.59 5.90
C ILE A 38 10.89 -4.51 6.36
N GLU A 39 11.18 -5.76 6.73
CA GLU A 39 10.19 -6.68 7.27
C GLU A 39 9.55 -6.19 8.58
N ILE A 40 10.34 -5.60 9.49
CA ILE A 40 9.82 -4.97 10.71
C ILE A 40 8.87 -3.82 10.37
N LEU A 41 9.26 -2.94 9.44
CA LEU A 41 8.43 -1.82 9.00
C LEU A 41 7.13 -2.30 8.34
N ARG A 42 7.19 -3.35 7.50
CA ARG A 42 6.03 -3.94 6.85
C ARG A 42 5.02 -4.46 7.87
N LYS A 43 5.48 -5.27 8.84
CA LYS A 43 4.64 -5.80 9.93
C LYS A 43 4.06 -4.68 10.80
N LYS A 44 4.84 -3.63 11.06
CA LYS A 44 4.36 -2.45 11.81
C LYS A 44 3.31 -1.67 11.02
N GLY A 45 3.51 -1.49 9.72
CA GLY A 45 2.54 -0.87 8.81
C GLY A 45 1.19 -1.56 8.83
N GLN A 46 1.18 -2.90 8.71
CA GLN A 46 -0.04 -3.72 8.82
C GLN A 46 -0.79 -3.49 10.13
N LYS A 47 -0.07 -3.42 11.27
CA LYS A 47 -0.70 -3.13 12.57
C LYS A 47 -1.30 -1.72 12.63
N VAL A 48 -0.66 -0.73 11.99
CA VAL A 48 -1.18 0.64 11.93
C VAL A 48 -2.41 0.70 11.03
N ALA A 49 -2.39 0.02 9.88
CA ALA A 49 -3.52 -0.08 8.98
C ALA A 49 -4.74 -0.71 9.69
N ALA A 50 -4.55 -1.84 10.39
CA ALA A 50 -5.61 -2.48 11.17
C ALA A 50 -6.23 -1.55 12.22
N LYS A 51 -5.41 -0.73 12.91
CA LYS A 51 -5.92 0.28 13.87
C LYS A 51 -6.68 1.44 13.24
N ARG A 52 -6.53 1.64 11.92
CA ARG A 52 -7.19 2.71 11.17
C ARG A 52 -8.37 2.19 10.34
N ALA A 53 -8.63 0.89 10.32
CA ALA A 53 -9.69 0.28 9.52
C ALA A 53 -11.10 0.79 9.90
N ASP A 54 -11.31 1.16 11.17
CA ASP A 54 -12.60 1.69 11.65
C ASP A 54 -12.76 3.20 11.43
N ARG A 55 -11.80 3.86 10.80
CA ARG A 55 -11.90 5.31 10.52
C ARG A 55 -12.79 5.54 9.32
N ASP A 56 -13.60 6.59 9.41
CA ASP A 56 -14.42 7.02 8.29
C ASP A 56 -13.54 7.52 7.13
N SER A 57 -13.90 7.10 5.92
CA SER A 57 -13.16 7.37 4.68
C SER A 57 -14.15 7.82 3.60
N SER A 58 -14.49 9.11 3.63
CA SER A 58 -15.51 9.70 2.76
C SER A 58 -14.99 10.25 1.44
N GLU A 59 -13.67 10.43 1.31
CA GLU A 59 -13.01 10.88 0.08
C GLU A 59 -12.46 9.69 -0.70
N GLY A 60 -11.96 9.90 -1.93
CA GLY A 60 -11.35 8.82 -2.70
C GLY A 60 -11.31 9.04 -4.21
N ALA A 61 -10.99 7.96 -4.92
CA ALA A 61 -10.98 7.90 -6.38
C ALA A 61 -11.99 6.87 -6.87
N ALA A 62 -12.80 7.26 -7.86
CA ALA A 62 -13.68 6.35 -8.60
C ALA A 62 -13.13 6.15 -10.00
N ILE A 63 -12.69 4.93 -10.32
CA ILE A 63 -12.13 4.55 -11.61
C ILE A 63 -13.08 3.59 -12.30
N ALA A 64 -13.39 3.89 -13.56
CA ALA A 64 -14.09 2.95 -14.45
C ALA A 64 -13.12 2.49 -15.53
N LYS A 65 -13.14 1.18 -15.83
CA LYS A 65 -12.30 0.59 -16.88
C LYS A 65 -13.10 -0.45 -17.65
N VAL A 66 -12.83 -0.52 -18.95
CA VAL A 66 -13.42 -1.49 -19.87
C VAL A 66 -12.29 -2.32 -20.46
N ASN A 67 -12.52 -3.62 -20.67
CA ASN A 67 -11.56 -4.49 -21.34
C ASN A 67 -11.34 -4.06 -22.81
N ALA A 68 -10.29 -4.58 -23.44
CA ALA A 68 -9.93 -4.18 -24.81
C ALA A 68 -11.00 -4.53 -25.84
N GLU A 69 -11.77 -5.59 -25.57
CA GLU A 69 -12.83 -6.14 -26.40
C GLU A 69 -14.15 -5.36 -26.28
N ASN A 70 -14.26 -4.44 -25.32
CA ASN A 70 -15.49 -3.68 -24.99
C ASN A 70 -16.67 -4.57 -24.59
N THR A 71 -16.42 -5.70 -23.95
CA THR A 71 -17.46 -6.64 -23.49
C THR A 71 -17.68 -6.61 -22.00
N GLU A 72 -16.67 -6.21 -21.22
CA GLU A 72 -16.69 -6.23 -19.75
C GLU A 72 -16.15 -4.91 -19.21
N GLY A 73 -16.69 -4.50 -18.06
CA GLY A 73 -16.27 -3.28 -17.40
C GLY A 73 -16.32 -3.42 -15.89
N VAL A 74 -15.41 -2.73 -15.22
CA VAL A 74 -15.32 -2.66 -13.77
C VAL A 74 -15.32 -1.22 -13.31
N ILE A 75 -15.91 -0.99 -12.14
CA ILE A 75 -15.84 0.28 -11.41
C ILE A 75 -15.23 -0.02 -10.05
N ILE A 76 -14.13 0.67 -9.73
CA ILE A 76 -13.48 0.63 -8.41
C ILE A 76 -13.69 1.97 -7.73
N SER A 77 -14.24 1.95 -6.52
CA SER A 77 -14.21 3.08 -5.60
C SER A 77 -13.16 2.78 -4.53
N LEU A 78 -12.04 3.52 -4.56
CA LEU A 78 -10.97 3.42 -3.59
C LEU A 78 -11.04 4.63 -2.67
N ASN A 79 -11.43 4.40 -1.41
CA ASN A 79 -11.67 5.45 -0.44
C ASN A 79 -10.43 5.81 0.40
N CYS A 80 -10.38 7.05 0.86
CA CYS A 80 -9.39 7.57 1.80
C CYS A 80 -9.99 8.67 2.69
N GLU A 81 -9.25 9.10 3.72
CA GLU A 81 -9.73 10.10 4.68
C GLU A 81 -9.80 11.52 4.09
N THR A 82 -8.94 11.89 3.13
CA THR A 82 -8.83 13.28 2.64
C THR A 82 -8.66 13.38 1.12
N ASP A 83 -9.11 14.51 0.57
CA ASP A 83 -9.05 14.79 -0.87
C ASP A 83 -7.60 14.96 -1.39
N PHE A 84 -6.69 15.41 -0.54
CA PHE A 84 -5.25 15.50 -0.85
C PHE A 84 -4.65 14.12 -1.15
N VAL A 85 -5.08 13.07 -0.45
CA VAL A 85 -4.65 11.69 -0.73
C VAL A 85 -5.31 11.19 -1.99
N ALA A 86 -6.61 11.45 -2.18
CA ALA A 86 -7.37 11.03 -3.36
C ALA A 86 -6.76 11.54 -4.68
N LYS A 87 -6.16 12.75 -4.65
CA LYS A 87 -5.51 13.39 -5.80
C LYS A 87 -4.04 13.00 -5.99
N ASN A 88 -3.46 12.21 -5.09
CA ASN A 88 -2.07 11.80 -5.20
C ASN A 88 -1.90 10.81 -6.36
N GLU A 89 -0.90 11.02 -7.21
CA GLU A 89 -0.64 10.17 -8.38
C GLU A 89 -0.50 8.68 -8.01
N GLY A 90 0.21 8.37 -6.91
CA GLY A 90 0.37 6.99 -6.45
C GLY A 90 -0.95 6.34 -6.02
N PHE A 91 -1.86 7.12 -5.43
CA PHE A 91 -3.19 6.64 -5.02
C PHE A 91 -4.09 6.37 -6.24
N VAL A 92 -4.07 7.28 -7.22
CA VAL A 92 -4.81 7.11 -8.48
C VAL A 92 -4.25 5.93 -9.29
N SER A 93 -2.92 5.78 -9.35
CA SER A 93 -2.29 4.61 -9.97
C SER A 93 -2.67 3.31 -9.30
N LEU A 94 -2.73 3.28 -7.96
CA LEU A 94 -3.21 2.10 -7.22
C LEU A 94 -4.65 1.74 -7.62
N ALA A 95 -5.58 2.70 -7.63
CA ALA A 95 -6.96 2.45 -8.04
C ALA A 95 -7.07 1.92 -9.49
N ASN A 96 -6.25 2.42 -10.40
CA ASN A 96 -6.19 1.92 -11.78
C ASN A 96 -5.63 0.50 -11.88
N ASN A 97 -4.60 0.17 -11.10
CA ASN A 97 -4.02 -1.17 -11.06
C ASN A 97 -5.04 -2.18 -10.48
N LEU A 98 -5.77 -1.78 -9.44
CA LEU A 98 -6.85 -2.60 -8.88
C LEU A 98 -7.96 -2.83 -9.91
N ALA A 99 -8.33 -1.82 -10.69
CA ALA A 99 -9.31 -1.97 -11.77
C ALA A 99 -8.80 -2.92 -12.88
N GLU A 100 -7.53 -2.87 -13.25
CA GLU A 100 -6.94 -3.82 -14.22
C GLU A 100 -7.01 -5.26 -13.72
N ILE A 101 -6.70 -5.49 -12.44
CA ILE A 101 -6.77 -6.82 -11.85
C ILE A 101 -8.22 -7.29 -11.76
N ALA A 102 -9.13 -6.41 -11.35
CA ALA A 102 -10.54 -6.75 -11.17
C ALA A 102 -11.23 -7.17 -12.48
N LEU A 103 -10.79 -6.68 -13.65
CA LEU A 103 -11.29 -7.15 -14.95
C LEU A 103 -11.04 -8.64 -15.21
N GLN A 104 -10.14 -9.28 -14.45
CA GLN A 104 -9.78 -10.68 -14.64
C GLN A 104 -10.61 -11.64 -13.77
N TYR A 105 -11.56 -11.13 -12.99
CA TYR A 105 -12.35 -11.91 -12.04
C TYR A 105 -13.83 -11.54 -12.12
N ASP A 106 -14.68 -12.56 -12.03
CA ASP A 106 -16.14 -12.42 -12.15
C ASP A 106 -16.83 -11.97 -10.85
N ASP A 107 -16.13 -12.11 -9.71
CA ASP A 107 -16.66 -11.80 -8.40
C ASP A 107 -15.63 -11.14 -7.49
N LYS A 108 -16.16 -10.47 -6.45
CA LYS A 108 -15.39 -9.69 -5.49
C LYS A 108 -14.44 -10.56 -4.66
N ASP A 109 -14.85 -11.76 -4.28
CA ASP A 109 -14.06 -12.60 -3.38
C ASP A 109 -12.83 -13.15 -4.12
N ALA A 110 -13.01 -13.55 -5.39
CA ALA A 110 -11.92 -13.94 -6.27
C ALA A 110 -10.96 -12.78 -6.55
N PHE A 111 -11.49 -11.57 -6.80
CA PHE A 111 -10.68 -10.35 -6.93
C PHE A 111 -9.88 -10.04 -5.65
N LEU A 112 -10.50 -10.11 -4.47
CA LEU A 112 -9.83 -9.82 -3.21
C LEU A 112 -8.71 -10.83 -2.89
N ALA A 113 -8.85 -12.08 -3.34
CA ALA A 113 -7.83 -13.11 -3.22
C ALA A 113 -6.71 -13.02 -4.27
N ALA A 114 -6.86 -12.19 -5.31
CA ALA A 114 -5.89 -12.04 -6.38
C ALA A 114 -4.53 -11.55 -5.88
N ASN A 115 -3.45 -11.98 -6.54
CA ASN A 115 -2.11 -11.52 -6.19
C ASN A 115 -1.88 -10.06 -6.63
N PHE A 116 -1.38 -9.26 -5.71
CA PHE A 116 -0.90 -7.91 -5.93
C PHE A 116 0.47 -7.73 -5.27
N ASN A 117 1.54 -7.76 -6.09
CA ASN A 117 2.92 -7.55 -5.64
C ASN A 117 3.37 -8.48 -4.49
N GLY A 118 2.95 -9.75 -4.53
CA GLY A 118 3.35 -10.75 -3.53
C GLY A 118 2.48 -10.83 -2.29
N VAL A 119 1.40 -10.04 -2.21
CA VAL A 119 0.32 -10.18 -1.21
C VAL A 119 -1.03 -10.33 -1.94
N SER A 120 -2.11 -10.60 -1.22
CA SER A 120 -3.47 -10.53 -1.81
C SER A 120 -3.93 -9.07 -1.94
N VAL A 121 -4.89 -8.79 -2.83
CA VAL A 121 -5.52 -7.45 -2.92
C VAL A 121 -6.14 -7.01 -1.60
N GLN A 122 -6.62 -7.96 -0.80
CA GLN A 122 -7.19 -7.70 0.52
C GLN A 122 -6.17 -7.20 1.56
N GLU A 123 -4.87 -7.49 1.38
CA GLU A 123 -3.78 -7.22 2.33
C GLU A 123 -2.98 -5.95 2.02
#